data_AF-A0A974SV40-F1
#
_entry.id   AF-A0A974SV40-F1
#
_cell.length_a   1.000
_cell.length_b   1.000
_cell.length_c   1.000
_cell.angle_alpha   90.00
_cell.angle_beta   90.00
_cell.angle_gamma   90.00
#
_symmetry.space_group_name_H-M   'P 1'
#
loop_
_entity.id
_entity.type
_entity.pdbx_description
1 polymer ?
#
loop_
_entity_poly.entity_id
_entity_poly.type
_entity_poly.pdbx_seq_one_letter_code
_entity_poly.pdbx_strand_id
1 'polypeptide(L)'
;MPLVIDPQANAATFGTATHHFGRRWEATFIALLASPAAARQPLSHETLTGELARRGQNRPLNRSQMQRLLDSLRAYLDTLPGQPLAIEHPPRKATTGPWQLHYRQPLAIVVSAADGGRVQAATEPPSPHLLETDCPVTCRQLLEIMMVADGFAAHGKYIEAIESLTPAKVLPITPDFRCLVQLRAIRHENLLGNHAEAHRLLVSLLQSPPSPLADPGLLPYARFQLDRIDYDRSPGRHYHRLWTMGEPLAPRLGVDPLHAGEWHNLRALLARRMLHENAASTGRPDEHGLALHRAALGHLQSALYWMLSQRNWERLQAFAANYAFHLQSVIPYGLATPLETYAWHSLEHAYYDKLDAGKESAWELIFLGQFWLDYETELADATPPTAILDNHHPGEAAFYLHAIRSVEQIGDARQVALGWINYRRFAARHLEQKESLRAERALSGLLTTHGELRATLEAEGYGPNLPPG
;
A
#
# COMPACT_ATOMS: atom_id res chain seq x y z
N MET A 1 -16.43 34.27 16.40
CA MET A 1 -17.60 34.70 15.59
C MET A 1 -17.47 34.07 14.21
N PRO A 2 -18.55 33.63 13.55
CA PRO A 2 -18.46 33.02 12.23
C PRO A 2 -18.23 34.06 11.13
N LEU A 3 -17.51 33.67 10.08
CA LEU A 3 -17.46 34.35 8.79
C LEU A 3 -18.59 33.79 7.91
N VAL A 4 -19.58 34.60 7.59
CA VAL A 4 -20.70 34.21 6.73
C VAL A 4 -20.38 34.63 5.30
N ILE A 5 -20.40 33.69 4.35
CA ILE A 5 -20.17 33.95 2.92
C ILE A 5 -21.49 33.79 2.20
N ASP A 6 -21.87 34.81 1.43
CA ASP A 6 -23.05 34.81 0.57
C ASP A 6 -22.60 34.87 -0.91
N PRO A 7 -22.56 33.71 -1.60
CA PRO A 7 -22.23 33.67 -3.03
C PRO A 7 -23.21 34.39 -3.94
N GLN A 8 -24.47 34.59 -3.53
CA GLN A 8 -25.51 35.24 -4.34
C GLN A 8 -25.42 36.76 -4.23
N ALA A 9 -25.25 37.27 -3.00
CA ALA A 9 -25.02 38.69 -2.77
C ALA A 9 -23.59 39.15 -3.09
N ASN A 10 -22.71 38.19 -3.43
CA ASN A 10 -21.27 38.38 -3.56
C ASN A 10 -20.71 39.16 -2.37
N ALA A 11 -20.97 38.66 -1.17
CA ALA A 11 -20.63 39.34 0.08
C ALA A 11 -20.09 38.38 1.13
N ALA A 12 -19.39 38.94 2.10
CA ALA A 12 -18.94 38.25 3.30
C ALA A 12 -19.24 39.10 4.54
N THR A 13 -19.76 38.48 5.60
CA THR A 13 -20.07 39.15 6.86
C THR A 13 -19.25 38.53 7.99
N PHE A 14 -18.53 39.37 8.74
CA PHE A 14 -17.80 38.96 9.93
C PHE A 14 -18.18 39.88 11.09
N GLY A 15 -18.81 39.32 12.12
CA GLY A 15 -19.41 40.12 13.19
C GLY A 15 -20.55 41.00 12.68
N THR A 16 -20.43 42.32 12.86
CA THR A 16 -21.40 43.32 12.36
C THR A 16 -21.00 43.94 11.02
N ALA A 17 -19.81 43.64 10.50
CA ALA A 17 -19.31 44.21 9.26
C ALA A 17 -19.64 43.30 8.07
N THR A 18 -20.24 43.87 7.03
CA THR A 18 -20.47 43.21 5.74
C THR A 18 -19.59 43.84 4.68
N HIS A 19 -18.79 43.01 4.02
CA HIS A 19 -17.97 43.37 2.88
C HIS A 19 -18.63 42.90 1.59
N HIS A 20 -18.88 43.83 0.68
CA HIS A 20 -19.36 43.53 -0.67
C HIS A 20 -18.17 43.46 -1.63
N PHE A 21 -18.02 42.30 -2.25
CA PHE A 21 -16.92 42.03 -3.15
C PHE A 21 -17.09 42.75 -4.48
N GLY A 22 -16.04 43.41 -4.95
CA GLY A 22 -16.06 44.18 -6.19
C GLY A 22 -16.00 43.32 -7.46
N ARG A 23 -15.60 42.05 -7.37
CA ARG A 23 -15.51 41.14 -8.51
C ARG A 23 -16.52 40.01 -8.39
N ARG A 24 -17.15 39.69 -9.52
CA ARG A 24 -18.31 38.81 -9.68
C ARG A 24 -18.24 37.40 -9.04
N TRP A 25 -17.05 36.88 -8.73
CA TRP A 25 -16.87 35.48 -8.30
C TRP A 25 -16.15 35.30 -6.96
N GLU A 26 -15.89 36.39 -6.24
CA GLU A 26 -15.07 36.35 -5.01
C GLU A 26 -15.73 35.56 -3.89
N ALA A 27 -16.99 35.84 -3.56
CA ALA A 27 -17.72 35.08 -2.55
C ALA A 27 -17.90 33.62 -2.97
N THR A 28 -18.15 33.37 -4.26
CA THR A 28 -18.26 32.01 -4.80
C THR A 28 -16.94 31.24 -4.65
N PHE A 29 -15.81 31.87 -4.93
CA PHE A 29 -14.50 31.24 -4.81
C PHE A 29 -14.17 30.92 -3.34
N ILE A 30 -14.38 31.86 -2.41
CA ILE A 30 -14.18 31.57 -0.97
C ILE A 30 -15.14 30.48 -0.52
N ALA A 31 -16.41 30.51 -0.92
CA ALA A 31 -17.38 29.47 -0.55
C ALA A 31 -16.98 28.09 -1.06
N LEU A 32 -16.41 28.01 -2.27
CA LEU A 32 -15.85 26.77 -2.80
C LEU A 32 -14.65 26.30 -1.99
N LEU A 33 -13.72 27.19 -1.65
CA LEU A 33 -12.57 26.88 -0.80
C LEU A 33 -12.96 26.46 0.62
N ALA A 34 -14.05 27.02 1.14
CA ALA A 34 -14.60 26.71 2.46
C ALA A 34 -15.55 25.51 2.43
N SER A 35 -15.86 24.95 1.25
CA SER A 35 -16.76 23.81 1.17
C SER A 35 -16.16 22.58 1.88
N PRO A 36 -16.99 21.70 2.47
CA PRO A 36 -16.51 20.45 3.05
C PRO A 36 -15.70 19.59 2.08
N ALA A 37 -16.02 19.67 0.77
CA ALA A 37 -15.25 19.03 -0.29
C ALA A 37 -13.84 19.63 -0.43
N ALA A 38 -13.70 20.96 -0.32
CA ALA A 38 -12.41 21.65 -0.40
C ALA A 38 -11.54 21.51 0.85
N ALA A 39 -12.14 21.23 2.01
CA ALA A 39 -11.41 20.84 3.22
C ALA A 39 -10.68 19.48 3.04
N ARG A 40 -11.22 18.60 2.18
CA ARG A 40 -10.68 17.26 1.89
C ARG A 40 -9.77 17.23 0.66
N GLN A 41 -10.04 18.06 -0.34
CA GLN A 41 -9.25 18.14 -1.57
C GLN A 41 -9.05 19.61 -1.99
N PRO A 42 -7.82 20.07 -2.26
CA PRO A 42 -7.58 21.39 -2.81
C PRO A 42 -8.44 21.67 -4.05
N LEU A 43 -9.07 22.85 -4.10
CA LEU A 43 -9.91 23.29 -5.20
C LEU A 43 -9.10 23.30 -6.50
N SER A 44 -9.46 22.42 -7.44
CA SER A 44 -8.83 22.36 -8.75
C SER A 44 -9.35 23.46 -9.67
N HIS A 45 -8.55 23.80 -10.68
CA HIS A 45 -8.97 24.75 -11.73
C HIS A 45 -10.19 24.26 -12.50
N GLU A 46 -10.30 22.94 -12.73
CA GLU A 46 -11.43 22.33 -13.42
C GLU A 46 -12.72 22.44 -12.62
N THR A 47 -12.66 22.10 -11.33
CA THR A 47 -13.79 22.22 -10.40
C THR A 47 -14.30 23.66 -10.32
N LEU A 48 -13.38 24.63 -10.19
CA LEU A 48 -13.73 26.05 -10.19
C LEU A 48 -14.39 26.46 -11.50
N THR A 49 -13.80 26.10 -12.63
CA THR A 49 -14.33 26.45 -13.96
C THR A 49 -15.73 25.88 -14.16
N GLY A 50 -15.95 24.61 -13.77
CA GLY A 50 -17.26 23.96 -13.86
C GLY A 50 -18.33 24.63 -12.99
N GLU A 51 -17.98 25.05 -11.78
CA GLU A 51 -18.92 25.78 -10.91
C GLU A 51 -19.24 27.17 -11.43
N LEU A 52 -18.23 27.92 -11.89
CA LEU A 52 -18.46 29.24 -12.47
C LEU A 52 -19.30 29.16 -13.75
N ALA A 53 -19.09 28.14 -14.58
CA ALA A 53 -19.90 27.89 -15.78
C ALA A 53 -21.38 27.66 -15.42
N ARG A 54 -21.67 26.84 -14.40
CA ARG A 54 -23.03 26.64 -13.87
C ARG A 54 -23.69 27.93 -13.37
N ARG A 55 -22.90 28.91 -12.94
CA ARG A 55 -23.37 30.23 -12.47
C ARG A 55 -23.38 31.30 -13.57
N GLY A 56 -23.20 30.91 -14.84
CA GLY A 56 -23.32 31.81 -15.99
C GLY A 56 -22.01 32.46 -16.45
N GLN A 57 -20.85 31.89 -16.09
CA GLN A 57 -19.56 32.28 -16.67
C GLN A 57 -19.34 31.57 -18.01
N ASN A 58 -19.44 32.32 -19.12
CA ASN A 58 -19.38 31.76 -20.48
C ASN A 58 -18.01 31.21 -20.89
N ARG A 59 -16.91 31.67 -20.28
CA ARG A 59 -15.54 31.23 -20.59
C ARG A 59 -14.70 31.08 -19.31
N PRO A 60 -13.76 30.12 -19.25
CA PRO A 60 -12.86 30.00 -18.11
C PRO A 60 -12.14 31.33 -17.81
N LEU A 61 -11.87 31.60 -16.53
CA LEU A 61 -11.10 32.78 -16.13
C LEU A 61 -9.66 32.65 -16.66
N ASN A 62 -9.18 33.67 -17.36
CA ASN A 62 -7.78 33.69 -17.79
C ASN A 62 -6.84 34.00 -16.60
N ARG A 63 -5.53 33.81 -16.79
CA ARG A 63 -4.53 34.01 -15.72
C ARG A 63 -4.59 35.39 -15.08
N SER A 64 -4.82 36.46 -15.86
CA SER A 64 -4.92 37.83 -15.34
C SER A 64 -6.19 38.07 -14.53
N GLN A 65 -7.30 37.41 -14.86
CA GLN A 65 -8.55 37.47 -14.11
C GLN A 65 -8.41 36.67 -12.81
N MET A 66 -7.75 35.51 -12.87
CA MET A 66 -7.49 34.68 -11.70
C MET A 66 -6.57 35.40 -10.70
N GLN A 67 -5.46 35.97 -11.17
CA GLN A 67 -4.54 36.72 -10.32
C GLN A 67 -5.27 37.85 -9.58
N ARG A 68 -6.03 38.64 -10.34
CA ARG A 68 -6.83 39.75 -9.82
C ARG A 68 -7.89 39.32 -8.78
N LEU A 69 -8.51 38.16 -8.98
CA LEU A 69 -9.42 37.57 -8.02
C LEU A 69 -8.69 37.18 -6.73
N LEU A 70 -7.55 36.47 -6.85
CA LEU A 70 -6.76 36.03 -5.70
C LEU A 70 -6.19 37.20 -4.89
N ASP A 71 -5.71 38.25 -5.56
CA ASP A 71 -5.15 39.44 -4.90
C ASP A 71 -6.21 40.15 -4.05
N SER A 72 -7.42 40.28 -4.61
CA SER A 72 -8.55 40.91 -3.92
C SER A 72 -9.05 40.08 -2.74
N LEU A 73 -9.12 38.75 -2.90
CA LEU A 73 -9.46 37.85 -1.80
C LEU A 73 -8.42 37.87 -0.68
N ARG A 74 -7.13 37.87 -1.03
CA ARG A 74 -6.04 37.99 -0.05
C ARG A 74 -6.13 39.29 0.73
N ALA A 75 -6.29 40.41 0.01
CA ALA A 75 -6.48 41.71 0.65
C ALA A 75 -7.66 41.71 1.64
N TYR A 76 -8.79 41.10 1.27
CA TYR A 76 -9.93 40.94 2.19
C TYR A 76 -9.58 40.06 3.40
N LEU A 77 -9.02 38.88 3.20
CA LEU A 77 -8.67 37.97 4.31
C LEU A 77 -7.66 38.59 5.27
N ASP A 78 -6.72 39.39 4.76
CA ASP A 78 -5.73 40.12 5.57
C ASP A 78 -6.38 41.23 6.43
N THR A 79 -7.58 41.69 6.08
CA THR A 79 -8.35 42.64 6.91
C THR A 79 -9.12 42.00 8.06
N LEU A 80 -9.25 40.67 8.08
CA LEU A 80 -9.94 39.96 9.15
C LEU A 80 -9.13 40.03 10.46
N PRO A 81 -9.77 40.35 11.62
CA PRO A 81 -9.07 40.41 12.90
C PRO A 81 -8.33 39.10 13.22
N GLY A 82 -7.04 39.19 13.52
CA GLY A 82 -6.18 38.04 13.82
C GLY A 82 -5.72 37.24 12.59
N GLN A 83 -6.10 37.66 11.38
CA GLN A 83 -5.75 36.99 10.11
C GLN A 83 -5.95 35.47 10.17
N PRO A 84 -7.16 34.99 10.51
CA PRO A 84 -7.41 33.59 10.80
C PRO A 84 -7.26 32.66 9.58
N LEU A 85 -7.24 33.22 8.36
CA LEU A 85 -7.30 32.46 7.11
C LEU A 85 -6.23 32.94 6.11
N ALA A 86 -5.73 32.03 5.28
CA ALA A 86 -4.91 32.34 4.11
C ALA A 86 -5.26 31.43 2.92
N ILE A 87 -5.05 31.90 1.69
CA ILE A 87 -5.20 31.08 0.49
C ILE A 87 -3.83 30.55 0.07
N GLU A 88 -3.66 29.23 0.13
CA GLU A 88 -2.44 28.52 -0.24
C GLU A 88 -2.55 27.88 -1.63
N HIS A 89 -1.40 27.71 -2.28
CA HIS A 89 -1.25 27.01 -3.55
C HIS A 89 0.20 26.51 -3.69
N PRO A 90 0.47 25.49 -4.55
CA PRO A 90 1.84 25.07 -4.84
C PRO A 90 2.70 26.20 -5.45
N PRO A 91 4.04 26.12 -5.31
CA PRO A 91 4.96 27.07 -5.95
C PRO A 91 4.69 27.20 -7.45
N ARG A 92 4.72 28.44 -7.96
CA ARG A 92 4.50 28.77 -9.39
C ARG A 92 3.10 28.42 -9.94
N LYS A 93 2.15 28.01 -9.10
CA LYS A 93 0.78 27.62 -9.51
C LYS A 93 -0.31 28.56 -8.99
N ALA A 94 0.04 29.79 -8.62
CA ALA A 94 -0.89 30.78 -8.07
C ALA A 94 -2.16 30.96 -8.92
N THR A 95 -2.03 31.08 -10.25
CA THR A 95 -3.18 31.32 -11.13
C THR A 95 -3.78 30.06 -11.76
N THR A 96 -3.22 28.89 -11.48
CA THR A 96 -3.64 27.61 -12.08
C THR A 96 -4.09 26.59 -11.05
N GLY A 97 -3.87 26.87 -9.77
CA GLY A 97 -4.24 25.98 -8.67
C GLY A 97 -3.41 24.69 -8.64
N PRO A 98 -3.80 23.75 -7.78
CA PRO A 98 -4.99 23.82 -6.94
C PRO A 98 -4.82 24.77 -5.74
N TRP A 99 -5.93 25.24 -5.19
CA TRP A 99 -5.97 26.20 -4.08
C TRP A 99 -6.59 25.59 -2.83
N GLN A 100 -6.16 26.03 -1.65
CA GLN A 100 -6.73 25.59 -0.38
C GLN A 100 -6.81 26.75 0.61
N LEU A 101 -7.80 26.70 1.51
CA LEU A 101 -7.88 27.60 2.63
C LEU A 101 -7.06 27.03 3.80
N HIS A 102 -6.06 27.78 4.26
CA HIS A 102 -5.24 27.47 5.42
C HIS A 102 -5.77 28.24 6.63
N TYR A 103 -6.04 27.52 7.72
CA TYR A 103 -6.51 28.10 8.98
C TYR A 103 -5.32 28.38 9.88
N ARG A 104 -5.01 29.67 10.09
CA ARG A 104 -4.02 30.11 11.08
C ARG A 104 -4.60 30.14 12.48
N GLN A 105 -5.91 30.35 12.59
CA GLN A 105 -6.67 30.34 13.84
C GLN A 105 -8.05 29.70 13.63
N PRO A 106 -8.66 29.12 14.68
CA PRO A 106 -10.01 28.56 14.57
C PRO A 106 -11.03 29.61 14.16
N LEU A 107 -11.74 29.37 13.04
CA LEU A 107 -12.78 30.24 12.54
C LEU A 107 -13.90 29.41 11.89
N ALA A 108 -15.13 29.59 12.37
CA ALA A 108 -16.30 29.00 11.72
C ALA A 108 -16.62 29.76 10.43
N ILE A 109 -16.80 29.05 9.31
CA ILE A 109 -17.27 29.64 8.05
C ILE A 109 -18.67 29.10 7.76
N VAL A 110 -19.62 29.96 7.43
CA VAL A 110 -20.99 29.59 7.08
C VAL A 110 -21.24 30.04 5.66
N VAL A 111 -21.63 29.12 4.77
CA VAL A 111 -22.00 29.48 3.39
C VAL A 111 -23.52 29.51 3.28
N SER A 112 -24.07 30.67 2.93
CA SER A 112 -25.50 30.85 2.68
C SER A 112 -25.90 30.07 1.41
N ALA A 113 -26.83 29.12 1.52
CA ALA A 113 -27.41 28.45 0.36
C ALA A 113 -28.55 29.30 -0.25
N ALA A 114 -28.81 29.10 -1.54
CA ALA A 114 -29.88 29.79 -2.27
C ALA A 114 -31.30 29.51 -1.72
N ASP A 115 -31.48 28.40 -1.00
CA ASP A 115 -32.80 27.92 -0.53
C ASP A 115 -33.00 28.11 0.99
N GLY A 116 -32.27 29.03 1.63
CA GLY A 116 -32.44 29.33 3.06
C GLY A 116 -31.84 28.28 4.03
N GLY A 117 -31.26 27.20 3.52
CA GLY A 117 -30.44 26.27 4.30
C GLY A 117 -29.08 26.88 4.64
N ARG A 118 -28.74 26.96 5.95
CA ARG A 118 -27.37 27.28 6.37
C ARG A 118 -26.52 26.02 6.20
N VAL A 119 -25.55 26.05 5.29
CA VAL A 119 -24.50 25.02 5.23
C VAL A 119 -23.37 25.47 6.15
N GLN A 120 -23.31 24.86 7.33
CA GLN A 120 -22.21 25.09 8.28
C GLN A 120 -20.97 24.36 7.74
N ALA A 121 -19.95 25.11 7.33
CA ALA A 121 -18.65 24.51 6.99
C ALA A 121 -17.88 24.25 8.29
N ALA A 122 -17.24 23.08 8.32
CA ALA A 122 -16.67 22.47 9.51
C ALA A 122 -15.56 23.33 10.13
N THR A 123 -15.66 23.56 11.45
CA THR A 123 -14.64 24.23 12.27
C THR A 123 -13.39 23.39 12.50
N GLU A 124 -13.47 22.09 12.24
CA GLU A 124 -12.41 21.10 12.31
C GLU A 124 -12.68 20.06 11.21
N PRO A 125 -11.67 19.44 10.57
CA PRO A 125 -11.92 18.24 9.78
C PRO A 125 -12.69 17.25 10.68
N PRO A 126 -13.81 16.64 10.20
CA PRO A 126 -14.57 15.72 11.02
C PRO A 126 -13.62 14.64 11.54
N SER A 127 -13.51 14.52 12.86
CA SER A 127 -12.75 13.44 13.47
C SER A 127 -13.27 12.11 12.91
N PRO A 128 -12.39 11.20 12.45
CA PRO A 128 -12.84 9.90 11.98
C PRO A 128 -13.49 9.15 13.15
N HIS A 129 -14.79 8.90 13.05
CA HIS A 129 -15.53 8.10 14.02
C HIS A 129 -15.60 6.64 13.54
N LEU A 130 -15.36 5.71 14.46
CA LEU A 130 -15.47 4.27 14.19
C LEU A 130 -16.94 3.83 14.04
N LEU A 131 -17.83 4.47 14.81
CA LEU A 131 -19.22 4.07 14.98
C LEU A 131 -20.19 5.15 14.49
N GLU A 132 -21.38 4.74 14.07
CA GLU A 132 -22.50 5.64 13.79
C GLU A 132 -23.15 6.18 15.08
N THR A 133 -22.85 5.56 16.22
CA THR A 133 -23.40 5.90 17.54
C THR A 133 -22.30 5.96 18.59
N ASP A 134 -22.46 6.82 19.59
CA ASP A 134 -21.57 6.90 20.76
C ASP A 134 -21.87 5.77 21.76
N CYS A 135 -21.81 4.51 21.30
CA CYS A 135 -22.07 3.32 22.11
C CYS A 135 -20.76 2.62 22.49
N PRO A 136 -20.28 2.71 23.74
CA PRO A 136 -19.05 2.06 24.18
C PRO A 136 -19.07 0.53 24.03
N VAL A 137 -20.25 -0.09 24.18
CA VAL A 137 -20.42 -1.55 24.04
C VAL A 137 -20.16 -1.98 22.60
N THR A 138 -20.70 -1.26 21.62
CA THR A 138 -20.44 -1.51 20.20
C THR A 138 -18.97 -1.27 19.85
N CYS A 139 -18.34 -0.24 20.44
CA CYS A 139 -16.92 0.04 20.23
C CYS A 139 -16.06 -1.13 20.72
N ARG A 140 -16.34 -1.62 21.93
CA ARG A 140 -15.66 -2.79 22.49
C ARG A 140 -15.85 -4.02 21.60
N GLN A 141 -17.08 -4.33 21.20
CA GLN A 141 -17.38 -5.47 20.32
C GLN A 141 -16.63 -5.38 18.98
N LEU A 142 -16.56 -4.19 18.38
CA LEU A 142 -15.82 -3.95 17.16
C LEU A 142 -14.32 -4.21 17.37
N LEU A 143 -13.73 -3.67 18.44
CA LEU A 143 -12.32 -3.87 18.75
C LEU A 143 -12.00 -5.34 19.07
N GLU A 144 -12.89 -6.05 19.76
CA GLU A 144 -12.77 -7.50 20.00
C GLU A 144 -12.77 -8.29 18.69
N ILE A 145 -13.68 -8.00 17.76
CA ILE A 145 -13.72 -8.61 16.43
C ILE A 145 -12.42 -8.37 15.68
N MET A 146 -11.94 -7.12 15.65
CA MET A 146 -10.71 -6.76 14.93
C MET A 146 -9.49 -7.43 15.56
N MET A 147 -9.40 -7.46 16.89
CA MET A 147 -8.32 -8.13 17.63
C MET A 147 -8.28 -9.63 17.35
N VAL A 148 -9.43 -10.32 17.34
CA VAL A 148 -9.50 -11.76 17.04
C VAL A 148 -9.09 -12.03 15.60
N ALA A 149 -9.59 -11.24 14.65
CA ALA A 149 -9.21 -11.38 13.25
C ALA A 149 -7.70 -11.14 13.03
N ASP A 150 -7.14 -10.08 13.62
CA ASP A 150 -5.71 -9.78 13.53
C ASP A 150 -4.86 -10.86 14.23
N GLY A 151 -5.35 -11.40 15.35
CA GLY A 151 -4.72 -12.51 16.05
C GLY A 151 -4.65 -13.78 15.18
N PHE A 152 -5.72 -14.12 14.46
CA PHE A 152 -5.69 -15.22 13.48
C PHE A 152 -4.75 -14.93 12.31
N ALA A 153 -4.82 -13.72 11.74
CA ALA A 153 -3.98 -13.30 10.64
C ALA A 153 -2.48 -13.41 10.97
N ALA A 154 -2.07 -12.93 12.15
CA ALA A 154 -0.69 -13.00 12.63
C ALA A 154 -0.13 -14.43 12.74
N HIS A 155 -1.02 -15.44 12.79
CA HIS A 155 -0.66 -16.86 12.80
C HIS A 155 -0.88 -17.54 11.43
N GLY A 156 -1.08 -16.77 10.36
CA GLY A 156 -1.34 -17.28 9.01
C GLY A 156 -2.72 -17.92 8.82
N LYS A 157 -3.63 -17.83 9.80
CA LYS A 157 -4.97 -18.43 9.77
C LYS A 157 -5.98 -17.50 9.12
N TYR A 158 -5.78 -17.24 7.83
CA TYR A 158 -6.51 -16.19 7.13
C TYR A 158 -7.99 -16.52 6.89
N ILE A 159 -8.36 -17.81 6.79
CA ILE A 159 -9.77 -18.22 6.67
C ILE A 159 -10.52 -17.83 7.95
N GLU A 160 -9.99 -18.22 9.11
CA GLU A 160 -10.56 -17.90 10.41
C GLU A 160 -10.55 -16.38 10.67
N ALA A 161 -9.53 -15.67 10.18
CA ALA A 161 -9.49 -14.21 10.22
C ALA A 161 -10.65 -13.58 9.44
N ILE A 162 -10.92 -14.05 8.20
CA ILE A 162 -12.04 -13.56 7.38
C ILE A 162 -13.38 -13.88 8.03
N GLU A 163 -13.56 -15.10 8.55
CA GLU A 163 -14.78 -15.51 9.25
C GLU A 163 -15.04 -14.63 10.47
N SER A 164 -13.99 -14.32 11.25
CA SER A 164 -14.05 -13.47 12.43
C SER A 164 -14.48 -12.04 12.13
N LEU A 165 -14.25 -11.53 10.91
CA LEU A 165 -14.71 -10.20 10.49
C LEU A 165 -16.21 -10.15 10.12
N THR A 166 -16.87 -11.30 9.92
CA THR A 166 -18.27 -11.36 9.48
C THR A 166 -19.25 -10.64 10.42
N PRO A 167 -19.15 -10.76 11.77
CA PRO A 167 -20.03 -10.05 12.69
C PRO A 167 -19.93 -8.53 12.60
N ALA A 168 -18.82 -7.95 12.13
CA ALA A 168 -18.68 -6.50 11.98
C ALA A 168 -19.65 -5.91 10.93
N LYS A 169 -20.16 -6.73 10.00
CA LYS A 169 -21.10 -6.31 8.94
C LYS A 169 -22.46 -5.85 9.48
N VAL A 170 -22.84 -6.31 10.67
CA VAL A 170 -24.14 -5.98 11.30
C VAL A 170 -24.04 -4.96 12.42
N LEU A 171 -22.81 -4.53 12.78
CA LEU A 171 -22.61 -3.47 13.77
C LEU A 171 -22.91 -2.09 13.17
N PRO A 172 -23.39 -1.11 13.96
CA PRO A 172 -23.61 0.27 13.51
C PRO A 172 -22.27 1.02 13.40
N ILE A 173 -21.45 0.61 12.43
CA ILE A 173 -20.14 1.18 12.09
C ILE A 173 -20.26 2.14 10.91
N THR A 174 -19.41 3.17 10.90
CA THR A 174 -19.41 4.18 9.84
C THR A 174 -19.10 3.57 8.47
N PRO A 175 -19.53 4.20 7.37
CA PRO A 175 -19.18 3.75 6.02
C PRO A 175 -17.67 3.61 5.79
N ASP A 176 -16.87 4.51 6.34
CA ASP A 176 -15.41 4.49 6.26
C ASP A 176 -14.83 3.25 6.96
N PHE A 177 -15.28 2.97 8.18
CA PHE A 177 -14.80 1.80 8.90
C PHE A 177 -15.29 0.49 8.28
N ARG A 178 -16.49 0.47 7.71
CA ARG A 178 -17.00 -0.67 6.94
C ARG A 178 -16.13 -0.95 5.72
N CYS A 179 -15.70 0.09 5.02
CA CYS A 179 -14.74 -0.01 3.92
C CYS A 179 -13.41 -0.61 4.41
N LEU A 180 -12.87 -0.13 5.54
CA LEU A 180 -11.65 -0.67 6.13
C LEU A 180 -11.75 -2.15 6.52
N VAL A 181 -12.86 -2.57 7.12
CA VAL A 181 -13.13 -3.99 7.45
C VAL A 181 -13.15 -4.84 6.18
N GLN A 182 -13.81 -4.36 5.11
CA GLN A 182 -13.84 -5.06 3.83
C GLN A 182 -12.47 -5.14 3.16
N LEU A 183 -11.69 -4.05 3.19
CA LEU A 183 -10.32 -4.02 2.68
C LEU A 183 -9.41 -4.99 3.45
N ARG A 184 -9.63 -5.17 4.76
CA ARG A 184 -8.92 -6.16 5.57
C ARG A 184 -9.25 -7.58 5.15
N ALA A 185 -10.53 -7.92 4.97
CA ALA A 185 -10.95 -9.22 4.45
C ALA A 185 -10.38 -9.50 3.04
N ILE A 186 -10.42 -8.52 2.15
CA ILE A 186 -9.82 -8.60 0.80
C ILE A 186 -8.32 -8.87 0.86
N ARG A 187 -7.60 -8.22 1.79
CA ARG A 187 -6.17 -8.47 1.99
C ARG A 187 -5.93 -9.91 2.44
N HIS A 188 -6.73 -10.47 3.34
CA HIS A 188 -6.60 -11.87 3.76
C HIS A 188 -6.89 -12.85 2.61
N GLU A 189 -7.88 -12.58 1.75
CA GLU A 189 -8.10 -13.36 0.52
C GLU A 189 -6.87 -13.32 -0.40
N ASN A 190 -6.24 -12.15 -0.54
CA ASN A 190 -5.02 -12.02 -1.33
C ASN A 190 -3.85 -12.83 -0.71
N LEU A 191 -3.72 -12.84 0.61
CA LEU A 191 -2.68 -13.59 1.34
C LEU A 191 -2.90 -15.11 1.28
N LEU A 192 -4.16 -15.57 1.16
CA LEU A 192 -4.50 -16.98 0.88
C LEU A 192 -4.15 -17.43 -0.54
N GLY A 193 -3.74 -16.51 -1.43
CA GLY A 193 -3.54 -16.81 -2.85
C GLY A 193 -4.84 -16.77 -3.67
N ASN A 194 -5.99 -16.40 -3.07
CA ASN A 194 -7.28 -16.22 -3.75
C ASN A 194 -7.34 -14.89 -4.52
N HIS A 195 -6.30 -14.57 -5.30
CA HIS A 195 -6.13 -13.26 -5.95
C HIS A 195 -7.31 -12.87 -6.87
N ALA A 196 -7.92 -13.85 -7.54
CA ALA A 196 -9.08 -13.60 -8.40
C ALA A 196 -10.30 -13.11 -7.61
N GLU A 197 -10.54 -13.70 -6.44
CA GLU A 197 -11.64 -13.31 -5.56
C GLU A 197 -11.36 -11.98 -4.87
N ALA A 198 -10.14 -11.79 -4.35
CA ALA A 198 -9.69 -10.51 -3.78
C ALA A 198 -9.87 -9.36 -4.80
N HIS A 199 -9.45 -9.57 -6.05
CA HIS A 199 -9.63 -8.60 -7.13
C HIS A 199 -11.12 -8.31 -7.39
N ARG A 200 -11.96 -9.36 -7.51
CA ARG A 200 -13.41 -9.21 -7.75
C ARG A 200 -14.08 -8.40 -6.64
N LEU A 201 -13.78 -8.72 -5.38
CA LEU A 201 -14.32 -8.03 -4.21
C LEU A 201 -13.89 -6.56 -4.18
N LEU A 202 -12.63 -6.27 -4.49
CA LEU A 202 -12.11 -4.90 -4.49
C LEU A 202 -12.66 -4.05 -5.63
N VAL A 203 -12.81 -4.62 -6.83
CA VAL A 203 -13.48 -3.94 -7.95
C VAL A 203 -14.93 -3.62 -7.59
N SER A 204 -15.66 -4.57 -6.98
CA SER A 204 -17.03 -4.36 -6.49
C SER A 204 -17.09 -3.22 -5.47
N LEU A 205 -16.13 -3.19 -4.53
CA LEU A 205 -16.01 -2.11 -3.55
C LEU A 205 -15.77 -0.74 -4.21
N LEU A 206 -14.90 -0.67 -5.22
CA LEU A 206 -14.58 0.56 -5.96
C LEU A 206 -15.70 1.03 -6.90
N GLN A 207 -16.53 0.12 -7.41
CA GLN A 207 -17.62 0.40 -8.35
C GLN A 207 -18.94 0.73 -7.65
N SER A 208 -19.06 0.49 -6.35
CA SER A 208 -20.25 0.76 -5.56
C SER A 208 -20.58 2.28 -5.54
N PRO A 209 -21.64 2.76 -6.22
CA PRO A 209 -21.99 4.18 -6.27
C PRO A 209 -22.87 4.61 -5.08
N PRO A 210 -22.83 5.89 -4.70
CA PRO A 210 -21.72 6.58 -4.07
C PRO A 210 -21.74 6.37 -2.54
N SER A 211 -20.61 5.98 -1.95
CA SER A 211 -20.42 6.21 -0.50
C SER A 211 -19.82 7.60 -0.32
N PRO A 212 -20.42 8.51 0.47
CA PRO A 212 -19.76 9.73 0.88
C PRO A 212 -18.70 9.35 1.93
N LEU A 213 -17.64 8.64 1.51
CA LEU A 213 -16.53 8.33 2.41
C LEU A 213 -16.01 9.64 2.99
N ALA A 214 -15.94 9.71 4.32
CA ALA A 214 -15.49 10.92 4.99
C ALA A 214 -13.98 11.11 4.80
N ASP A 215 -13.24 10.00 4.75
CA ASP A 215 -11.81 9.93 4.53
C ASP A 215 -11.43 9.93 3.02
N PRO A 216 -10.80 11.01 2.52
CA PRO A 216 -10.31 11.07 1.14
C PRO A 216 -9.14 10.11 0.84
N GLY A 217 -8.48 9.55 1.87
CA GLY A 217 -7.37 8.60 1.75
C GLY A 217 -7.80 7.17 1.41
N LEU A 218 -9.04 6.78 1.71
CA LEU A 218 -9.52 5.40 1.49
C LEU A 218 -9.59 5.01 0.02
N LEU A 219 -9.99 5.92 -0.87
CA LEU A 219 -10.10 5.62 -2.29
C LEU A 219 -8.72 5.41 -2.95
N PRO A 220 -7.72 6.29 -2.76
CA PRO A 220 -6.34 6.01 -3.17
C PRO A 220 -5.78 4.72 -2.56
N TYR A 221 -6.06 4.46 -1.28
CA TYR A 221 -5.62 3.24 -0.61
C TYR A 221 -6.22 1.97 -1.23
N ALA A 222 -7.53 1.96 -1.47
CA ALA A 222 -8.21 0.85 -2.14
C ALA A 222 -7.71 0.64 -3.59
N ARG A 223 -7.41 1.71 -4.33
CA ARG A 223 -6.82 1.62 -5.67
C ARG A 223 -5.42 1.00 -5.65
N PHE A 224 -4.59 1.39 -4.69
CA PHE A 224 -3.28 0.77 -4.52
C PHE A 224 -3.38 -0.72 -4.15
N GLN A 225 -4.32 -1.09 -3.29
CA GLN A 225 -4.55 -2.51 -2.98
C GLN A 225 -4.93 -3.30 -4.24
N LEU A 226 -5.65 -2.68 -5.19
CA LEU A 226 -5.96 -3.29 -6.47
C LEU A 226 -4.70 -3.48 -7.32
N ASP A 227 -3.84 -2.46 -7.39
CA ASP A 227 -2.55 -2.56 -8.09
C ASP A 227 -1.66 -3.64 -7.49
N ARG A 228 -1.70 -3.80 -6.15
CA ARG A 228 -0.97 -4.84 -5.43
C ARG A 228 -1.51 -6.24 -5.75
N ILE A 229 -2.83 -6.42 -5.71
CA ILE A 229 -3.47 -7.71 -6.06
C ILE A 229 -3.19 -8.07 -7.52
N ASP A 230 -3.25 -7.10 -8.44
CA ASP A 230 -2.91 -7.32 -9.85
C ASP A 230 -1.45 -7.76 -10.02
N TYR A 231 -0.52 -7.16 -9.26
CA TYR A 231 0.87 -7.62 -9.24
C TYR A 231 0.97 -9.05 -8.71
N ASP A 232 0.39 -9.35 -7.54
CA ASP A 232 0.50 -10.65 -6.88
C ASP A 232 -0.14 -11.78 -7.72
N ARG A 233 -1.27 -11.51 -8.38
CA ARG A 233 -1.96 -12.46 -9.27
C ARG A 233 -1.11 -12.90 -10.45
N SER A 234 -0.34 -12.00 -11.04
CA SER A 234 0.47 -12.28 -12.23
C SER A 234 1.64 -11.31 -12.35
N PRO A 235 2.71 -11.51 -11.55
CA PRO A 235 3.84 -10.58 -11.48
C PRO A 235 4.50 -10.34 -12.85
N GLY A 236 4.51 -11.36 -13.71
CA GLY A 236 5.09 -11.31 -15.06
C GLY A 236 4.20 -10.69 -16.14
N ARG A 237 2.93 -10.36 -15.87
CA ARG A 237 2.00 -9.80 -16.89
C ARG A 237 1.69 -8.32 -16.68
N HIS A 238 1.59 -7.88 -15.43
CA HIS A 238 1.08 -6.55 -15.12
C HIS A 238 2.17 -5.51 -14.85
N TYR A 239 3.43 -5.91 -14.65
CA TYR A 239 4.49 -5.02 -14.16
C TYR A 239 4.74 -3.79 -15.06
N HIS A 240 4.70 -3.92 -16.39
CA HIS A 240 4.83 -2.79 -17.32
C HIS A 240 3.75 -1.72 -17.10
N ARG A 241 2.48 -2.16 -17.06
CA ARG A 241 1.34 -1.26 -16.81
C ARG A 241 1.50 -0.57 -15.45
N LEU A 242 1.83 -1.36 -14.41
CA LEU A 242 2.02 -0.86 -13.05
C LEU A 242 3.21 0.13 -12.93
N TRP A 243 4.27 -0.07 -13.71
CA TRP A 243 5.42 0.84 -13.71
C TRP A 243 5.08 2.24 -14.25
N THR A 244 4.25 2.28 -15.29
CA THR A 244 3.82 3.54 -15.93
C THR A 244 2.83 4.34 -15.09
N MET A 245 2.23 3.73 -14.07
CA MET A 245 1.43 4.48 -13.11
C MET A 245 2.37 5.39 -12.31
N GLY A 246 2.05 6.69 -12.34
CA GLY A 246 2.78 7.70 -11.57
C GLY A 246 2.71 7.42 -10.07
N GLU A 247 3.42 8.23 -9.29
CA GLU A 247 3.24 8.19 -7.84
C GLU A 247 1.74 8.34 -7.53
N PRO A 248 1.13 7.45 -6.72
CA PRO A 248 -0.14 7.80 -6.10
C PRO A 248 0.09 9.15 -5.44
N LEU A 249 -0.89 10.07 -5.57
CA LEU A 249 -0.83 11.36 -4.91
C LEU A 249 -0.32 11.12 -3.50
N ALA A 250 0.95 11.50 -3.24
CA ALA A 250 1.63 11.13 -2.00
C ALA A 250 0.65 11.44 -0.87
N PRO A 251 0.31 10.46 -0.01
CA PRO A 251 -0.62 10.72 1.06
C PRO A 251 -0.02 11.89 1.84
N ARG A 252 -0.69 13.04 1.81
CA ARG A 252 -0.30 14.17 2.64
C ARG A 252 -0.16 13.62 4.06
N LEU A 253 0.80 14.13 4.83
CA LEU A 253 1.28 13.71 6.15
C LEU A 253 0.24 13.33 7.25
N GLY A 254 -1.06 13.24 6.95
CA GLY A 254 -2.12 12.69 7.79
C GLY A 254 -2.81 11.42 7.28
N VAL A 255 -2.29 10.72 6.26
CA VAL A 255 -2.86 9.44 5.78
C VAL A 255 -1.81 8.32 5.88
N ASP A 256 -2.25 7.21 6.47
CA ASP A 256 -1.58 5.94 6.78
C ASP A 256 -0.11 5.80 6.29
N PRO A 257 0.88 6.00 7.18
CA PRO A 257 2.28 5.80 6.82
C PRO A 257 2.60 4.34 6.43
N LEU A 258 1.72 3.36 6.70
CA LEU A 258 1.85 2.00 6.18
C LEU A 258 1.78 1.98 4.65
N HIS A 259 0.87 2.74 4.07
CA HIS A 259 0.65 2.79 2.64
C HIS A 259 1.86 3.31 1.86
N ALA A 260 2.57 4.31 2.41
CA ALA A 260 3.78 4.83 1.80
C ALA A 260 4.89 3.77 1.71
N GLY A 261 5.07 2.97 2.77
CA GLY A 261 6.03 1.87 2.77
C GLY A 261 5.68 0.78 1.76
N GLU A 262 4.41 0.37 1.71
CA GLU A 262 3.91 -0.62 0.75
C GLU A 262 4.06 -0.18 -0.71
N TRP A 263 3.80 1.10 -0.98
CA TRP A 263 3.98 1.67 -2.31
C TRP A 263 5.43 1.58 -2.76
N HIS A 264 6.36 2.01 -1.91
CA HIS A 264 7.78 1.90 -2.19
C HIS A 264 8.22 0.45 -2.40
N ASN A 265 7.73 -0.48 -1.57
CA ASN A 265 8.01 -1.90 -1.75
C ASN A 265 7.52 -2.40 -3.13
N LEU A 266 6.29 -2.05 -3.54
CA LEU A 266 5.78 -2.39 -4.88
C LEU A 266 6.67 -1.81 -5.99
N ARG A 267 7.09 -0.55 -5.90
CA ARG A 267 7.98 0.07 -6.90
C ARG A 267 9.32 -0.66 -7.01
N ALA A 268 9.89 -1.12 -5.90
CA ALA A 268 11.10 -1.91 -5.93
C ALA A 268 10.92 -3.25 -6.65
N LEU A 269 9.81 -3.95 -6.38
CA LEU A 269 9.48 -5.21 -7.03
C LEU A 269 9.31 -5.05 -8.55
N LEU A 270 8.67 -3.96 -8.99
CA LEU A 270 8.54 -3.62 -10.40
C LEU A 270 9.89 -3.29 -11.04
N ALA A 271 10.73 -2.49 -10.39
CA ALA A 271 12.06 -2.14 -10.87
C ALA A 271 12.95 -3.39 -11.04
N ARG A 272 12.89 -4.34 -10.10
CA ARG A 272 13.57 -5.64 -10.19
C ARG A 272 13.13 -6.42 -11.43
N ARG A 273 11.81 -6.51 -11.69
CA ARG A 273 11.29 -7.21 -12.87
C ARG A 273 11.75 -6.57 -14.17
N MET A 274 11.68 -5.25 -14.28
CA MET A 274 12.17 -4.53 -15.46
C MET A 274 13.68 -4.71 -15.67
N LEU A 275 14.45 -4.76 -14.58
CA LEU A 275 15.88 -5.05 -14.66
C LEU A 275 16.15 -6.44 -15.26
N HIS A 276 15.38 -7.46 -14.85
CA HIS A 276 15.53 -8.79 -15.40
C HIS A 276 15.16 -8.86 -16.89
N GLU A 277 14.10 -8.17 -17.30
CA GLU A 277 13.72 -8.09 -18.71
C GLU A 277 14.80 -7.38 -19.54
N ASN A 278 15.35 -6.28 -19.03
CA ASN A 278 16.46 -5.56 -19.65
C ASN A 278 17.68 -6.49 -19.85
N ALA A 279 18.05 -7.24 -18.80
CA ALA A 279 19.20 -8.13 -18.84
C ALA A 279 18.96 -9.45 -19.59
N ALA A 280 17.70 -9.81 -19.91
CA ALA A 280 17.38 -11.11 -20.52
C ALA A 280 17.98 -11.28 -21.93
N SER A 281 18.11 -10.19 -22.69
CA SER A 281 18.59 -10.23 -24.07
C SER A 281 20.12 -10.27 -24.19
N THR A 282 20.83 -9.65 -23.24
CA THR A 282 22.29 -9.42 -23.27
C THR A 282 23.04 -10.22 -22.21
N GLY A 283 22.32 -10.86 -21.28
CA GLY A 283 22.89 -11.50 -20.09
C GLY A 283 23.47 -10.51 -19.06
N ARG A 284 23.42 -9.20 -19.33
CA ARG A 284 23.94 -8.14 -18.46
C ARG A 284 23.11 -6.86 -18.57
N PRO A 285 22.86 -6.16 -17.46
CA PRO A 285 22.13 -4.89 -17.48
C PRO A 285 22.95 -3.80 -18.20
N ASP A 286 22.27 -3.01 -19.03
CA ASP A 286 22.82 -1.80 -19.64
C ASP A 286 22.73 -0.60 -18.67
N GLU A 287 22.97 0.63 -19.14
CA GLU A 287 22.84 1.83 -18.30
C GLU A 287 21.44 2.01 -17.71
N HIS A 288 20.40 1.65 -18.47
CA HIS A 288 19.02 1.68 -17.99
C HIS A 288 18.78 0.60 -16.92
N GLY A 289 19.30 -0.61 -17.13
CA GLY A 289 19.30 -1.69 -16.12
C GLY A 289 19.99 -1.27 -14.82
N LEU A 290 21.15 -0.60 -14.91
CA LEU A 290 21.84 -0.07 -13.74
C LEU A 290 21.03 1.01 -13.00
N ALA A 291 20.30 1.85 -13.74
CA ALA A 291 19.40 2.83 -13.14
C ALA A 291 18.22 2.15 -12.41
N LEU A 292 17.65 1.09 -12.98
CA LEU A 292 16.59 0.28 -12.36
C LEU A 292 17.08 -0.41 -11.08
N HIS A 293 18.32 -0.92 -11.07
CA HIS A 293 18.94 -1.47 -9.87
C HIS A 293 18.99 -0.45 -8.73
N ARG A 294 19.50 0.77 -9.01
CA ARG A 294 19.56 1.85 -8.02
C ARG A 294 18.17 2.28 -7.55
N ALA A 295 17.20 2.33 -8.46
CA ALA A 295 15.81 2.66 -8.12
C ALA A 295 15.19 1.61 -7.19
N ALA A 296 15.43 0.32 -7.44
CA ALA A 296 14.98 -0.76 -6.57
C ALA A 296 15.54 -0.63 -5.15
N LEU A 297 16.86 -0.41 -5.02
CA LEU A 297 17.51 -0.20 -3.72
C LEU A 297 16.97 1.04 -2.99
N GLY A 298 16.85 2.17 -3.70
CA GLY A 298 16.33 3.41 -3.11
C GLY A 298 14.90 3.26 -2.59
N HIS A 299 14.03 2.58 -3.35
CA HIS A 299 12.67 2.29 -2.93
C HIS A 299 12.60 1.31 -1.75
N LEU A 300 13.41 0.25 -1.73
CA LEU A 300 13.47 -0.65 -0.57
C LEU A 300 13.92 0.08 0.69
N GLN A 301 14.94 0.94 0.59
CA GLN A 301 15.39 1.76 1.72
C GLN A 301 14.29 2.70 2.24
N SER A 302 13.53 3.33 1.33
CA SER A 302 12.37 4.15 1.72
C SER A 302 11.28 3.31 2.39
N ALA A 303 11.00 2.10 1.89
CA ALA A 303 10.01 1.21 2.49
C ALA A 303 10.42 0.80 3.92
N LEU A 304 11.68 0.42 4.12
CA LEU A 304 12.24 0.09 5.44
C LEU A 304 12.17 1.30 6.40
N TYR A 305 12.52 2.51 5.93
CA TYR A 305 12.41 3.74 6.71
C TYR A 305 10.99 3.95 7.25
N TRP A 306 9.97 3.80 6.39
CA TRP A 306 8.58 3.96 6.80
C TRP A 306 8.16 2.92 7.85
N MET A 307 8.57 1.66 7.70
CA MET A 307 8.22 0.62 8.66
C MET A 307 8.94 0.79 10.00
N LEU A 308 10.21 1.19 9.98
CA LEU A 308 10.97 1.57 11.18
C LEU A 308 10.31 2.73 11.93
N SER A 309 9.87 3.77 11.20
CA SER A 309 9.21 4.93 11.81
C SER A 309 7.90 4.58 12.52
N GLN A 310 7.28 3.47 12.14
CA GLN A 310 6.02 2.97 12.70
C GLN A 310 6.20 1.81 13.67
N ARG A 311 7.43 1.30 13.85
CA ARG A 311 7.70 0.07 14.60
C ARG A 311 6.87 -1.12 14.10
N ASN A 312 6.62 -1.18 12.80
CA ASN A 312 5.92 -2.31 12.18
C ASN A 312 6.93 -3.40 11.81
N TRP A 313 7.19 -4.30 12.75
CA TRP A 313 8.22 -5.33 12.60
C TRP A 313 7.88 -6.39 11.54
N GLU A 314 6.61 -6.76 11.41
CA GLU A 314 6.14 -7.71 10.39
C GLU A 314 6.43 -7.20 8.98
N ARG A 315 6.05 -5.96 8.69
CA ARG A 315 6.31 -5.36 7.38
C ARG A 315 7.79 -5.05 7.17
N LEU A 316 8.51 -4.70 8.23
CA LEU A 316 9.94 -4.48 8.15
C LEU A 316 10.68 -5.76 7.76
N GLN A 317 10.30 -6.90 8.35
CA GLN A 317 10.82 -8.23 8.00
C GLN A 317 10.51 -8.56 6.53
N ALA A 318 9.25 -8.40 6.10
CA ALA A 318 8.85 -8.69 4.72
C ALA A 318 9.58 -7.80 3.67
N PHE A 319 9.88 -6.55 4.02
CA PHE A 319 10.63 -5.65 3.15
C PHE A 319 12.14 -5.94 3.16
N ALA A 320 12.68 -6.41 4.29
CA ALA A 320 14.04 -6.94 4.36
C ALA A 320 14.19 -8.21 3.50
N ALA A 321 13.18 -9.10 3.51
CA ALA A 321 13.12 -10.25 2.61
C ALA A 321 13.17 -9.81 1.13
N ASN A 322 12.34 -8.84 0.74
CA ASN A 322 12.36 -8.32 -0.63
C ASN A 322 13.70 -7.67 -1.00
N TYR A 323 14.41 -7.09 -0.03
CA TYR A 323 15.77 -6.61 -0.21
C TYR A 323 16.74 -7.76 -0.51
N ALA A 324 16.72 -8.80 0.32
CA ALA A 324 17.54 -9.99 0.13
C ALA A 324 17.28 -10.64 -1.24
N PHE A 325 16.00 -10.80 -1.61
CA PHE A 325 15.60 -11.38 -2.89
C PHE A 325 16.05 -10.54 -4.09
N HIS A 326 16.06 -9.21 -3.96
CA HIS A 326 16.60 -8.33 -5.00
C HIS A 326 18.11 -8.48 -5.14
N LEU A 327 18.86 -8.50 -4.03
CA LEU A 327 20.31 -8.72 -4.09
C LEU A 327 20.65 -10.08 -4.70
N GLN A 328 19.98 -11.14 -4.25
CA GLN A 328 20.12 -12.50 -4.79
C GLN A 328 19.91 -12.53 -6.30
N SER A 329 18.89 -11.82 -6.79
CA SER A 329 18.55 -11.83 -8.21
C SER A 329 19.55 -11.07 -9.09
N VAL A 330 20.37 -10.18 -8.50
CA VAL A 330 21.37 -9.41 -9.24
C VAL A 330 22.81 -9.90 -9.09
N ILE A 331 23.05 -10.98 -8.31
CA ILE A 331 24.36 -11.65 -8.22
C ILE A 331 24.86 -12.10 -9.61
N PRO A 332 24.05 -12.72 -10.49
CA PRO A 332 24.54 -13.14 -11.82
C PRO A 332 25.06 -11.99 -12.69
N TYR A 333 24.66 -10.75 -12.38
CA TYR A 333 25.09 -9.55 -13.08
C TYR A 333 26.30 -8.86 -12.42
N GLY A 334 26.82 -9.40 -11.31
CA GLY A 334 27.93 -8.81 -10.56
C GLY A 334 27.55 -7.53 -9.80
N LEU A 335 26.26 -7.33 -9.49
CA LEU A 335 25.76 -6.14 -8.78
C LEU A 335 25.54 -6.37 -7.27
N ALA A 336 25.72 -7.59 -6.81
CA ALA A 336 25.73 -7.97 -5.40
C ALA A 336 26.63 -9.20 -5.21
N THR A 337 27.12 -9.39 -4.00
CA THR A 337 27.87 -10.61 -3.63
C THR A 337 26.99 -11.60 -2.87
N PRO A 338 27.32 -12.90 -2.89
CA PRO A 338 26.65 -13.89 -2.04
C PRO A 338 26.71 -13.51 -0.55
N LEU A 339 27.85 -13.01 -0.08
CA LEU A 339 28.02 -12.65 1.33
C LEU A 339 27.12 -11.49 1.76
N GLU A 340 27.03 -10.42 0.96
CA GLU A 340 26.12 -9.30 1.22
C GLU A 340 24.66 -9.76 1.21
N THR A 341 24.29 -10.61 0.25
CA THR A 341 22.94 -11.16 0.14
C THR A 341 22.59 -12.03 1.35
N TYR A 342 23.52 -12.87 1.80
CA TYR A 342 23.33 -13.72 2.96
C TYR A 342 23.15 -12.93 4.26
N ALA A 343 23.83 -11.79 4.40
CA ALA A 343 23.64 -10.89 5.54
C ALA A 343 22.21 -10.34 5.62
N TRP A 344 21.57 -10.06 4.48
CA TRP A 344 20.18 -9.61 4.44
C TRP A 344 19.17 -10.72 4.76
N HIS A 345 19.38 -11.94 4.24
CA HIS A 345 18.60 -13.11 4.66
C HIS A 345 18.74 -13.37 6.17
N SER A 346 19.96 -13.25 6.70
CA SER A 346 20.22 -13.40 8.14
C SER A 346 19.50 -12.34 8.98
N LEU A 347 19.47 -11.08 8.50
CA LEU A 347 18.76 -10.00 9.17
C LEU A 347 17.25 -10.24 9.20
N GLU A 348 16.68 -10.60 8.06
CA GLU A 348 15.26 -10.94 7.93
C GLU A 348 14.86 -12.05 8.90
N HIS A 349 15.66 -13.12 8.99
CA HIS A 349 15.42 -14.19 9.97
C HIS A 349 15.64 -13.76 11.42
N ALA A 350 16.53 -12.80 11.70
CA ALA A 350 16.64 -12.26 13.05
C ALA A 350 15.35 -11.53 13.49
N TYR A 351 14.59 -10.93 12.56
CA TYR A 351 13.26 -10.40 12.88
C TYR A 351 12.26 -11.50 13.24
N TYR A 352 12.31 -12.62 12.51
CA TYR A 352 11.51 -13.80 12.82
C TYR A 352 11.82 -14.35 14.22
N ASP A 353 13.09 -14.64 14.49
CA ASP A 353 13.54 -15.30 15.71
C ASP A 353 13.45 -14.39 16.96
N LYS A 354 13.81 -13.09 16.83
CA LYS A 354 13.92 -12.19 17.99
C LYS A 354 12.66 -11.35 18.25
N LEU A 355 11.86 -11.10 17.23
CA LEU A 355 10.70 -10.20 17.31
C LEU A 355 9.39 -10.88 16.95
N ASP A 356 9.39 -12.19 16.71
CA ASP A 356 8.20 -12.98 16.36
C ASP A 356 7.52 -12.50 15.06
N ALA A 357 8.26 -11.79 14.20
CA ALA A 357 7.74 -11.10 13.03
C ALA A 357 7.84 -11.97 11.76
N GLY A 358 6.83 -11.94 10.90
CA GLY A 358 6.90 -12.65 9.61
C GLY A 358 6.56 -14.14 9.66
N LYS A 359 5.91 -14.62 10.74
CA LYS A 359 5.37 -15.99 10.84
C LYS A 359 4.31 -16.34 9.79
N GLU A 360 3.79 -15.31 9.14
CA GLU A 360 2.75 -15.35 8.12
C GLU A 360 3.22 -15.93 6.77
N SER A 361 4.53 -16.10 6.55
CA SER A 361 5.07 -16.61 5.30
C SER A 361 6.27 -17.51 5.51
N ALA A 362 6.32 -18.60 4.73
CA ALA A 362 7.48 -19.49 4.68
C ALA A 362 8.23 -19.36 3.34
N TRP A 363 7.89 -18.34 2.55
CA TRP A 363 8.61 -17.95 1.34
C TRP A 363 10.08 -17.66 1.64
N GLU A 364 10.34 -16.97 2.73
CA GLU A 364 11.68 -16.56 3.16
C GLU A 364 12.58 -17.77 3.41
N LEU A 365 12.06 -18.81 4.07
CA LEU A 365 12.77 -20.07 4.29
C LEU A 365 13.05 -20.80 2.97
N ILE A 366 12.09 -20.80 2.03
CA ILE A 366 12.28 -21.40 0.69
C ILE A 366 13.38 -20.65 -0.06
N PHE A 367 13.32 -19.31 -0.10
CA PHE A 367 14.29 -18.51 -0.85
C PHE A 367 15.69 -18.58 -0.23
N LEU A 368 15.82 -18.58 1.11
CA LEU A 368 17.10 -18.79 1.76
C LEU A 368 17.65 -20.20 1.47
N GLY A 369 16.82 -21.24 1.56
CA GLY A 369 17.23 -22.61 1.25
C GLY A 369 17.71 -22.74 -0.20
N GLN A 370 17.00 -22.12 -1.14
CA GLN A 370 17.42 -22.06 -2.54
C GLN A 370 18.75 -21.30 -2.69
N PHE A 371 18.86 -20.13 -2.08
CA PHE A 371 20.06 -19.30 -2.12
C PHE A 371 21.29 -20.03 -1.58
N TRP A 372 21.17 -20.70 -0.43
CA TRP A 372 22.23 -21.50 0.16
C TRP A 372 22.71 -22.58 -0.80
N LEU A 373 21.78 -23.34 -1.40
CA LEU A 373 22.13 -24.38 -2.37
C LEU A 373 22.77 -23.81 -3.66
N ASP A 374 22.50 -22.56 -4.01
CA ASP A 374 23.08 -21.95 -5.21
C ASP A 374 24.50 -21.41 -4.97
N TYR A 375 24.86 -21.05 -3.72
CA TYR A 375 26.14 -20.42 -3.35
C TYR A 375 26.85 -21.06 -2.15
N GLU A 376 26.59 -22.35 -1.90
CA GLU A 376 27.06 -23.08 -0.72
C GLU A 376 28.58 -23.02 -0.57
N THR A 377 29.31 -23.14 -1.68
CA THR A 377 30.78 -23.12 -1.70
C THR A 377 31.36 -21.78 -1.27
N GLU A 378 30.72 -20.68 -1.63
CA GLU A 378 31.13 -19.33 -1.30
C GLU A 378 30.77 -18.95 0.14
N LEU A 379 29.76 -19.60 0.71
CA LEU A 379 29.21 -19.30 2.04
C LEU A 379 29.78 -20.19 3.15
N ALA A 380 30.29 -21.38 2.82
CA ALA A 380 30.75 -22.38 3.78
C ALA A 380 31.79 -21.85 4.80
N ASP A 381 32.63 -20.90 4.40
CA ASP A 381 33.69 -20.33 5.25
C ASP A 381 33.31 -18.99 5.91
N ALA A 382 32.12 -18.44 5.61
CA ALA A 382 31.76 -17.05 5.92
C ALA A 382 30.47 -16.91 6.76
N THR A 383 30.01 -17.99 7.40
CA THR A 383 28.72 -18.03 8.10
C THR A 383 28.68 -17.05 9.28
N PRO A 384 27.85 -15.99 9.26
CA PRO A 384 27.61 -15.15 10.43
C PRO A 384 26.88 -15.96 11.51
N PRO A 385 27.18 -15.77 12.81
CA PRO A 385 26.53 -16.49 13.91
C PRO A 385 25.01 -16.29 14.00
N THR A 386 24.47 -15.26 13.34
CA THR A 386 23.06 -14.84 13.38
C THR A 386 22.15 -15.57 12.38
N ALA A 387 22.68 -16.46 11.54
CA ALA A 387 21.92 -17.14 10.49
C ALA A 387 21.22 -18.45 10.97
N ILE A 388 21.03 -18.58 12.27
CA ILE A 388 20.49 -19.78 12.91
C ILE A 388 19.04 -19.51 13.31
N LEU A 389 18.09 -20.19 12.66
CA LEU A 389 16.66 -20.03 12.90
C LEU A 389 16.17 -21.17 13.81
N ASP A 390 15.80 -20.91 15.07
CA ASP A 390 15.42 -21.97 16.02
C ASP A 390 16.48 -23.10 16.16
N ASN A 391 17.77 -22.80 15.94
CA ASN A 391 18.87 -23.78 15.83
C ASN A 391 18.94 -24.57 14.51
N HIS A 392 18.23 -24.14 13.46
CA HIS A 392 18.29 -24.72 12.12
C HIS A 392 19.13 -23.86 11.18
N HIS A 393 20.18 -24.47 10.63
CA HIS A 393 21.08 -23.87 9.65
C HIS A 393 20.75 -24.38 8.23
N PRO A 394 20.77 -23.56 7.16
CA PRO A 394 20.48 -23.99 5.78
C PRO A 394 21.40 -25.10 5.23
N GLY A 395 22.55 -25.32 5.87
CA GLY A 395 23.43 -26.46 5.61
C GLY A 395 22.96 -27.79 6.23
N GLU A 396 21.83 -27.82 6.94
CA GLU A 396 21.31 -29.00 7.63
C GLU A 396 19.95 -29.44 7.09
N ALA A 397 19.71 -30.75 7.05
CA ALA A 397 18.42 -31.32 6.61
C ALA A 397 17.23 -30.80 7.44
N ALA A 398 17.45 -30.52 8.72
CA ALA A 398 16.42 -30.06 9.65
C ALA A 398 15.78 -28.73 9.22
N PHE A 399 16.57 -27.83 8.61
CA PHE A 399 16.09 -26.55 8.08
C PHE A 399 15.02 -26.75 6.99
N TYR A 400 15.32 -27.56 5.98
CA TYR A 400 14.39 -27.78 4.86
C TYR A 400 13.11 -28.51 5.30
N LEU A 401 13.24 -29.48 6.23
CA LEU A 401 12.08 -30.16 6.80
C LEU A 401 11.23 -29.22 7.67
N HIS A 402 11.85 -28.28 8.38
CA HIS A 402 11.14 -27.23 9.08
C HIS A 402 10.38 -26.33 8.09
N ALA A 403 11.05 -25.83 7.05
CA ALA A 403 10.43 -25.01 6.01
C ALA A 403 9.21 -25.70 5.38
N ILE A 404 9.32 -26.99 5.02
CA ILE A 404 8.22 -27.80 4.49
C ILE A 404 7.04 -27.86 5.47
N ARG A 405 7.27 -28.13 6.76
CA ARG A 405 6.20 -28.17 7.76
C ARG A 405 5.51 -26.81 7.90
N SER A 406 6.27 -25.72 7.84
CA SER A 406 5.73 -24.36 7.93
C SER A 406 4.83 -24.02 6.73
N VAL A 407 5.22 -24.37 5.49
CA VAL A 407 4.36 -24.16 4.31
C VAL A 407 3.14 -25.09 4.28
N GLU A 408 3.25 -26.32 4.77
CA GLU A 408 2.13 -27.24 4.87
C GLU A 408 1.02 -26.71 5.80
N GLN A 409 1.38 -25.95 6.84
CA GLN A 409 0.40 -25.31 7.73
C GLN A 409 -0.36 -24.16 7.06
N ILE A 410 0.26 -23.47 6.11
CA ILE A 410 -0.36 -22.36 5.35
C ILE A 410 -1.33 -22.90 4.28
N GLY A 411 -1.02 -24.06 3.70
CA GLY A 411 -1.88 -24.72 2.71
C GLY A 411 -1.68 -24.27 1.26
N ASP A 412 -0.64 -23.47 0.96
CA ASP A 412 -0.29 -23.08 -0.41
C ASP A 412 0.52 -24.20 -1.10
N ALA A 413 -0.15 -24.96 -1.99
CA ALA A 413 0.46 -26.06 -2.72
C ALA A 413 1.69 -25.66 -3.55
N ARG A 414 1.78 -24.40 -4.02
CA ARG A 414 2.96 -23.91 -4.75
C ARG A 414 4.17 -23.79 -3.85
N GLN A 415 4.00 -23.22 -2.65
CA GLN A 415 5.08 -23.11 -1.67
C GLN A 415 5.54 -24.48 -1.16
N VAL A 416 4.59 -25.40 -0.89
CA VAL A 416 4.90 -26.79 -0.51
C VAL A 416 5.77 -27.47 -1.57
N ALA A 417 5.45 -27.31 -2.85
CA ALA A 417 6.25 -27.87 -3.94
C ALA A 417 7.69 -27.33 -3.97
N LEU A 418 7.86 -26.02 -3.79
CA LEU A 418 9.18 -25.39 -3.76
C LEU A 418 10.01 -25.82 -2.55
N GLY A 419 9.39 -26.01 -1.39
CA GLY A 419 10.03 -26.61 -0.22
C GLY A 419 10.57 -28.02 -0.51
N TRP A 420 9.76 -28.87 -1.15
CA TRP A 420 10.18 -30.22 -1.56
C TRP A 420 11.26 -30.22 -2.65
N ILE A 421 11.22 -29.27 -3.59
CA ILE A 421 12.29 -29.08 -4.59
C ILE A 421 13.62 -28.79 -3.90
N ASN A 422 13.66 -27.85 -2.96
CA ASN A 422 14.87 -27.52 -2.22
C ASN A 422 15.37 -28.70 -1.38
N TYR A 423 14.49 -29.39 -0.65
CA TYR A 423 14.90 -30.57 0.12
C TYR A 423 15.45 -31.69 -0.77
N ARG A 424 14.82 -31.95 -1.93
CA ARG A 424 15.35 -32.93 -2.89
C ARG A 424 16.74 -32.55 -3.39
N ARG A 425 16.97 -31.27 -3.73
CA ARG A 425 18.29 -30.77 -4.16
C ARG A 425 19.34 -30.93 -3.06
N PHE A 426 18.99 -30.61 -1.81
CA PHE A 426 19.85 -30.82 -0.65
C PHE A 426 20.16 -32.31 -0.43
N ALA A 427 19.12 -33.16 -0.39
CA ALA A 427 19.26 -34.59 -0.15
C ALA A 427 20.09 -35.29 -1.22
N ALA A 428 19.97 -34.90 -2.49
CA ALA A 428 20.77 -35.44 -3.58
C ALA A 428 22.27 -35.11 -3.47
N ARG A 429 22.63 -34.02 -2.78
CA ARG A 429 24.02 -33.58 -2.59
C ARG A 429 24.64 -34.11 -1.30
N HIS A 430 23.87 -34.16 -0.22
CA HIS A 430 24.40 -34.27 1.14
C HIS A 430 23.89 -35.47 1.94
N LEU A 431 22.84 -36.15 1.48
CA LEU A 431 22.21 -37.26 2.20
C LEU A 431 22.26 -38.57 1.42
N GLU A 432 21.79 -39.65 2.07
CA GLU A 432 21.59 -40.94 1.41
C GLU A 432 20.51 -40.86 0.32
N GLN A 433 20.69 -41.63 -0.75
CA GLN A 433 19.79 -41.68 -1.92
C GLN A 433 18.31 -41.90 -1.54
N LYS A 434 18.04 -42.64 -0.46
CA LYS A 434 16.68 -42.89 0.04
C LYS A 434 15.91 -41.60 0.39
N GLU A 435 16.61 -40.57 0.89
CA GLU A 435 15.99 -39.29 1.27
C GLU A 435 15.62 -38.47 0.04
N SER A 436 16.48 -38.47 -0.99
CA SER A 436 16.15 -37.84 -2.28
C SER A 436 14.95 -38.50 -2.93
N LEU A 437 14.87 -39.84 -2.92
CA LEU A 437 13.72 -40.59 -3.45
C LEU A 437 12.43 -40.33 -2.65
N ARG A 438 12.54 -40.16 -1.33
CA ARG A 438 11.40 -39.78 -0.49
C ARG A 438 10.85 -38.41 -0.88
N ALA A 439 11.74 -37.42 -1.04
CA ALA A 439 11.37 -36.07 -1.47
C ALA A 439 10.72 -36.08 -2.87
N GLU A 440 11.26 -36.87 -3.79
CA GLU A 440 10.71 -37.05 -5.14
C GLU A 440 9.30 -37.62 -5.11
N ARG A 441 9.05 -38.67 -4.31
CA ARG A 441 7.71 -39.25 -4.16
C ARG A 441 6.70 -38.25 -3.59
N ALA A 442 7.09 -37.46 -2.60
CA ALA A 442 6.23 -36.42 -2.03
C ALA A 442 5.85 -35.36 -3.07
N LEU A 443 6.84 -34.88 -3.84
CA LEU A 443 6.62 -33.91 -4.91
C LEU A 443 5.74 -34.48 -6.03
N SER A 444 5.97 -35.72 -6.47
CA SER A 444 5.11 -36.38 -7.47
C SER A 444 3.66 -36.54 -7.01
N GLY A 445 3.46 -36.86 -5.72
CA GLY A 445 2.12 -36.92 -5.12
C GLY A 445 1.41 -35.57 -5.21
N LEU A 446 2.09 -34.49 -4.82
CA LEU A 446 1.54 -33.13 -4.85
C LEU A 446 1.20 -32.67 -6.28
N LEU A 447 2.07 -32.92 -7.25
CA LEU A 447 1.82 -32.58 -8.66
C LEU A 447 0.64 -33.37 -9.25
N THR A 448 0.42 -34.60 -8.78
CA THR A 448 -0.75 -35.42 -9.19
C THR A 448 -2.04 -34.87 -8.60
N THR A 449 -2.02 -34.45 -7.33
CA THR A 449 -3.18 -33.86 -6.65
C THR A 449 -3.58 -32.50 -7.23
N HIS A 450 -2.60 -31.70 -7.67
CA HIS A 450 -2.82 -30.35 -8.22
C HIS A 450 -2.41 -30.28 -9.70
N GLY A 451 -3.31 -30.66 -10.60
CA GLY A 451 -3.01 -30.86 -12.02
C GLY A 451 -2.41 -29.65 -12.78
N GLU A 452 -2.67 -28.41 -12.34
CA GLU A 452 -2.11 -27.19 -12.95
C GLU A 452 -0.75 -26.77 -12.38
N LEU A 453 -0.33 -27.40 -11.27
CA LEU A 453 0.84 -26.97 -10.51
C LEU A 453 2.14 -27.19 -11.29
N ARG A 454 2.25 -28.29 -12.04
CA ARG A 454 3.42 -28.57 -12.89
C ARG A 454 3.65 -27.46 -13.91
N ALA A 455 2.62 -27.12 -14.68
CA ALA A 455 2.70 -26.07 -15.71
C ALA A 455 3.08 -24.71 -15.10
N THR A 456 2.57 -24.41 -13.91
CA THR A 456 2.91 -23.20 -13.16
C THR A 456 4.39 -23.16 -12.79
N LEU A 457 4.92 -24.24 -12.18
CA LEU A 457 6.32 -24.34 -11.78
C LEU A 457 7.28 -24.33 -12.98
N GLU A 458 6.89 -24.95 -14.10
CA GLU A 458 7.65 -24.92 -15.35
C GLU A 458 7.73 -23.51 -15.93
N ALA A 459 6.62 -22.77 -15.96
CA ALA A 459 6.59 -21.37 -16.40
C ALA A 459 7.44 -20.46 -15.51
N GLU A 460 7.67 -20.85 -14.26
CA GLU A 460 8.53 -20.15 -13.31
C GLU A 460 10.01 -20.57 -13.37
N GLY A 461 10.36 -21.52 -14.25
CA GLY A 461 11.73 -21.96 -14.48
C GLY A 461 12.20 -23.12 -13.59
N TYR A 462 11.31 -23.75 -12.83
CA TYR A 462 11.65 -24.89 -11.97
C TYR A 462 11.59 -26.24 -12.69
N GLY A 463 11.22 -26.28 -13.98
CA GLY A 463 11.10 -27.49 -14.80
C GLY A 463 12.25 -28.49 -14.66
N PRO A 464 13.54 -28.08 -14.71
CA PRO A 464 14.68 -29.00 -14.54
C PRO A 464 14.74 -29.71 -13.19
N ASN A 465 14.06 -29.18 -12.17
CA ASN A 465 14.05 -29.72 -10.81
C ASN A 465 12.82 -30.59 -10.51
N LEU A 466 11.88 -30.71 -11.45
CA LEU A 466 10.66 -31.51 -11.27
C LEU A 466 10.93 -33.01 -11.51
N PRO A 467 10.15 -33.92 -10.89
CA PRO A 467 10.19 -35.33 -11.24
C PRO A 467 9.64 -35.55 -12.67
N PRO A 468 10.09 -36.60 -13.37
CA PRO A 468 9.52 -36.98 -14.67
C PRO A 468 8.00 -37.16 -14.55
N GLY A 469 7.30 -36.76 -15.61
CA GLY A 469 5.83 -36.78 -15.70
C GLY A 469 5.24 -38.17 -15.90
#